data_AF-A0A3C0XKM1-F1
#
_entry.id   AF-A0A3C0XKM1-F1
#
_cell.length_a   1.000
_cell.length_b   1.000
_cell.length_c   1.000
_cell.angle_alpha   90.00
_cell.angle_beta   90.00
_cell.angle_gamma   90.00
#
_symmetry.space_group_name_H-M   'P 1'
#
loop_
_entity.id
_entity.type
_entity.pdbx_description
1 polymer ?
#
loop_
_entity_poly.entity_id
_entity_poly.type
_entity_poly.pdbx_seq_one_letter_code
_entity_poly.pdbx_strand_id
1 'polypeptide(L)' 'MIENVAVSRLAWAHGEALCPSCRLPIDARDVDEELREAGQTQPVGAVGTHRRCGATFRIRFD' A
#
# COMPACT_ATOMS: atom_id res chain seq x y z
N MET A 1 -7.36 -6.12 -11.93
CA MET A 1 -7.66 -4.68 -11.81
C MET A 1 -6.88 -4.17 -10.61
N ILE A 2 -6.13 -3.08 -10.74
CA ILE A 2 -5.43 -2.44 -9.62
C ILE A 2 -6.44 -1.52 -8.94
N GLU A 3 -6.88 -1.85 -7.73
CA GLU A 3 -7.77 -0.99 -6.95
C GLU A 3 -6.94 0.09 -6.24
N ASN A 4 -7.35 1.35 -6.37
CA ASN A 4 -6.78 2.46 -5.61
C ASN A 4 -7.40 2.44 -4.22
N VAL A 5 -6.66 1.98 -3.22
CA VAL A 5 -7.12 1.96 -1.83
C VAL A 5 -6.57 3.19 -1.12
N ALA A 6 -7.45 4.04 -0.60
CA ALA A 6 -7.07 5.10 0.30
C ALA A 6 -6.80 4.51 1.70
N VAL A 7 -5.59 4.70 2.22
CA VAL A 7 -5.18 4.22 3.54
C VAL A 7 -4.53 5.36 4.27
N SER A 8 -4.89 5.59 5.54
CA SER A 8 -4.23 6.65 6.29
C SER A 8 -2.76 6.35 6.54
N ARG A 9 -1.94 7.41 6.56
CA ARG A 9 -0.51 7.28 6.89
C ARG A 9 -0.31 6.58 8.23
N LEU A 10 -1.20 6.84 9.20
CA LEU A 10 -1.15 6.20 10.50
C LEU A 10 -1.46 4.70 10.40
N ALA A 11 -2.55 4.31 9.73
CA ALA A 11 -2.87 2.90 9.54
C ALA A 11 -1.76 2.15 8.81
N TRP A 12 -1.13 2.78 7.81
CA TRP A 12 0.04 2.25 7.13
C TRP A 12 1.24 2.05 8.08
N ALA A 13 1.59 3.08 8.85
CA ALA A 13 2.71 3.03 9.79
C ALA A 13 2.52 1.97 10.90
N HIS A 14 1.27 1.69 11.26
CA HIS A 14 0.90 0.67 12.25
C HIS A 14 0.71 -0.74 11.63
N GLY A 15 0.86 -0.91 10.31
CA GLY A 15 0.71 -2.20 9.64
C GLY A 15 -0.75 -2.68 9.53
N GLU A 16 -1.71 -1.76 9.55
CA GLU A 16 -3.16 -2.04 9.52
C GLU A 16 -3.73 -2.03 8.09
N ALA A 17 -2.90 -1.78 7.08
CA ALA A 17 -3.31 -1.81 5.68
C ALA A 17 -3.71 -3.23 5.26
N LEU A 18 -4.90 -3.38 4.67
CA LEU A 18 -5.42 -4.67 4.22
C LEU A 18 -5.36 -4.81 2.71
N CYS A 19 -5.00 -6.02 2.25
CA CYS A 19 -5.06 -6.38 0.85
C CYS A 19 -6.51 -6.25 0.35
N PRO A 20 -6.77 -5.50 -0.74
CA PRO A 20 -8.12 -5.32 -1.25
C PRO A 20 -8.75 -6.64 -1.71
N SER A 21 -7.93 -7.58 -2.20
CA SER A 21 -8.42 -8.86 -2.73
C SER A 21 -8.72 -9.89 -1.63
N CYS A 22 -7.79 -10.15 -0.72
CA CYS A 22 -7.94 -11.23 0.28
C CYS A 22 -8.25 -10.73 1.70
N ARG A 23 -8.30 -9.40 1.92
CA ARG A 23 -8.59 -8.75 3.21
C ARG A 23 -7.61 -9.11 4.34
N LEU A 24 -6.46 -9.71 4.02
CA LEU A 24 -5.38 -9.96 4.96
C LEU A 24 -4.43 -8.77 5.05
N PRO A 25 -3.69 -8.61 6.16
CA PRO A 25 -2.70 -7.53 6.31
C PRO A 25 -1.65 -7.55 5.20
N ILE A 26 -1.25 -6.36 4.77
CA ILE A 26 -0.13 -6.10 3.86
C ILE A 26 1.12 -5.91 4.72
N ASP A 27 2.17 -6.65 4.40
CA ASP A 27 3.47 -6.56 5.05
C ASP A 27 4.40 -5.63 4.25
N ALA A 28 5.42 -5.06 4.88
CA ALA A 28 6.43 -4.27 4.20
C ALA A 28 7.11 -5.05 3.04
N ARG A 29 7.18 -6.38 3.13
CA ARG A 29 7.72 -7.26 2.08
C ARG A 29 6.82 -7.40 0.85
N ASP A 30 5.56 -7.00 0.95
CA ASP A 30 4.63 -6.97 -0.17
C ASP A 30 4.77 -5.68 -1.00
N VAL A 31 5.54 -4.69 -0.52
CA VAL A 31 5.77 -3.40 -1.18
C VAL A 31 6.93 -3.51 -2.14
N ASP A 32 6.67 -3.19 -3.41
CA ASP A 32 7.69 -3.16 -4.45
C ASP A 32 8.27 -1.75 -4.61
N GLU A 33 7.43 -0.71 -4.52
CA GLU A 33 7.84 0.70 -4.71
C GLU A 33 6.99 1.66 -3.86
N GLU A 34 7.67 2.65 -3.26
CA GLU A 34 7.02 3.78 -2.59
C GLU A 34 6.76 4.92 -3.58
N LEU A 35 5.52 5.39 -3.65
CA LEU A 35 5.14 6.51 -4.50
C LEU A 35 5.52 7.83 -3.83
N ARG A 36 6.28 8.69 -4.53
CA ARG A 36 6.64 10.05 -4.06
C ARG A 36 6.16 11.10 -5.05
N GLU A 37 5.72 12.25 -4.55
CA GLU A 37 5.41 13.43 -5.37
C GLU A 37 6.58 14.43 -5.31
N ALA A 38 6.76 15.22 -6.38
CA ALA A 38 7.83 16.19 -6.47
C ALA A 38 7.72 17.23 -5.33
N GLY A 39 8.82 17.40 -4.59
CA GLY A 39 8.87 18.30 -3.44
C GLY A 39 8.32 17.72 -2.13
N GLN A 40 7.82 16.48 -2.12
CA GLN A 40 7.45 15.79 -0.87
C GLN A 40 8.62 14.96 -0.33
N THR A 41 8.93 15.11 0.96
CA THR A 41 9.93 14.30 1.67
C THR A 41 9.38 12.94 2.09
N GLN A 42 8.06 12.83 2.26
CA GLN A 42 7.37 11.62 2.64
C GLN A 42 6.68 10.97 1.42
N PRO A 43 6.62 9.63 1.37
CA PRO A 43 5.83 8.96 0.34
C PRO A 43 4.35 9.34 0.46
N VAL A 44 3.69 9.38 -0.69
CA VAL A 44 2.25 9.64 -0.86
C VAL A 44 1.46 8.35 -1.11
N GLY A 45 2.15 7.22 -1.19
CA GLY A 45 1.52 5.92 -1.41
C GLY A 45 2.54 4.80 -1.56
N ALA A 46 2.05 3.62 -1.87
CA ALA A 46 2.87 2.44 -2.14
C ALA A 46 2.20 1.56 -3.20
N VAL A 47 3.00 0.89 -4.02
CA VAL A 47 2.56 -0.16 -4.93
C VAL A 47 3.29 -1.45 -4.61
N GLY A 48 2.62 -2.56 -4.86
CA GLY A 48 3.21 -3.86 -4.58
C GLY A 48 2.32 -5.03 -4.94
N THR A 49 2.78 -6.22 -4.58
CA THR A 49 2.08 -7.48 -4.81
C THR A 49 1.96 -8.24 -3.50
N HIS A 50 0.73 -8.54 -3.08
CA HIS A 50 0.51 -9.29 -1.84
C HIS A 50 1.00 -10.72 -2.00
N ARG A 51 2.04 -11.10 -1.25
CA ARG A 51 2.73 -12.39 -1.44
C ARG A 51 1.85 -13.61 -1.21
N ARG A 52 0.77 -13.47 -0.43
CA ARG A 52 -0.11 -14.59 -0.09
C ARG A 52 -1.17 -14.88 -1.14
N CYS A 53 -1.75 -13.85 -1.74
CA CYS A 53 -2.81 -14.02 -2.75
C CYS A 53 -2.37 -13.66 -4.18
N GLY A 54 -1.18 -13.10 -4.35
CA GLY A 54 -0.65 -12.66 -5.65
C GLY A 54 -1.32 -11.40 -6.21
N ALA A 55 -2.22 -10.76 -5.46
CA ALA A 55 -2.93 -9.59 -5.93
C ALA A 55 -2.02 -8.35 -5.88
N THR A 56 -1.93 -7.65 -7.01
CA THR A 56 -1.30 -6.33 -7.10
C THR A 56 -2.17 -5.28 -6.42
N PHE A 57 -1.57 -4.37 -5.65
CA PHE A 57 -2.25 -3.26 -5.02
C PHE A 57 -1.58 -1.92 -5.33
N ARG A 58 -2.36 -0.85 -5.24
CA ARG A 58 -1.89 0.53 -5.24
C ARG A 58 -2.59 1.29 -4.14
N ILE A 59 -1.82 1.72 -3.15
CA ILE A 59 -2.31 2.48 -2.01
C ILE A 59 -1.91 3.94 -2.20
N ARG A 60 -2.85 4.83 -1.90
CA ARG A 60 -2.59 6.26 -1.77
C ARG A 60 -2.83 6.65 -0.32
N PHE A 61 -1.89 7.39 0.25
CA PHE A 61 -2.00 7.92 1.59
C PHE A 61 -2.82 9.21 1.57
N ASP A 62 -3.72 9.38 2.54
CA ASP A 62 -4.30 10.70 2.84
C ASP A 62 -3.28 11.62 3.53
#